data_AF-A0A182F1J4-F1
#
_entry.id   AF-A0A182F1J4-F1
#
_cell.length_a   1.000
_cell.length_b   1.000
_cell.length_c   1.000
_cell.angle_alpha   90.00
_cell.angle_beta   90.00
_cell.angle_gamma   90.00
#
_symmetry.space_group_name_H-M   'P 1'
#
loop_
_entity.id
_entity.type
_entity.pdbx_description
1 polymer ?
#
loop_
_entity_poly.entity_id
_entity_poly.type
_entity_poly.pdbx_seq_one_letter_code
_entity_poly.pdbx_strand_id
1 'polypeptide(L)'
;MYDELNLSYESEAASGDWKACYQRDVQYWMSHELQTDPVMPVLVRTMASLAKQFQLAPAIEFSALDTLELLLVRAYQSWTRQSMPAPDALGRSMTQFLAQLPVYTVAVLDVVSKYIDASVKLDLGAVKRAANVTMPPGANMLSVEFEVMKLLENEFRSSLLLGAVERFTKQYLLPLMVPATKQKETIAQAGVKLLRIAIAERGTIYSSLKTSIKDETSFRRFKANKLILAGSITLAILQLITPGCTASSSSTGNLASQHLQRILEPLADDCSVQATNLLYLRDAILGAVGIDVRTGC
;
A
#
# COMPACT_ATOMS: atom_id res chain seq x y z
N MET A 1 -1.84 -7.53 19.01
CA MET A 1 -2.96 -7.20 18.11
C MET A 1 -2.52 -6.03 17.21
N TYR A 2 -1.42 -6.17 16.47
CA TYR A 2 -0.75 -5.04 15.77
C TYR A 2 -0.35 -5.37 14.32
N ASP A 3 -0.81 -6.51 13.79
CA ASP A 3 -0.43 -7.02 12.46
C ASP A 3 -1.70 -7.42 11.67
N GLU A 4 -2.79 -6.69 11.88
CA GLU A 4 -4.15 -7.04 11.46
C GLU A 4 -4.91 -5.81 10.95
N LEU A 5 -5.66 -5.98 9.85
CA LEU A 5 -6.62 -4.98 9.36
C LEU A 5 -7.62 -4.58 10.45
N ASN A 6 -7.98 -3.30 10.49
CA ASN A 6 -9.07 -2.84 11.36
C ASN A 6 -10.43 -3.19 10.74
N LEU A 7 -10.98 -4.33 11.17
CA LEU A 7 -12.26 -4.86 10.72
C LEU A 7 -13.41 -4.57 11.71
N SER A 8 -13.33 -3.48 12.46
CA SER A 8 -14.44 -2.98 13.30
C SER A 8 -15.34 -2.02 12.51
N TYR A 9 -16.65 -2.01 12.80
CA TYR A 9 -17.62 -1.11 12.16
C TYR A 9 -17.74 0.27 12.85
N GLU A 10 -16.99 0.49 13.94
CA GLU A 10 -17.15 1.64 14.83
C GLU A 10 -16.73 3.00 14.23
N SER A 11 -16.25 3.04 12.98
CA SER A 11 -15.69 4.24 12.34
C SER A 11 -16.43 4.69 11.06
N GLU A 12 -17.54 4.04 10.66
CA GLU A 12 -18.19 4.35 9.37
C GLU A 12 -19.18 5.52 9.40
N ALA A 13 -18.94 6.53 10.23
CA ALA A 13 -19.66 7.80 10.16
C ALA A 13 -18.93 8.77 9.20
N ALA A 14 -19.19 8.66 7.90
CA ALA A 14 -18.99 9.77 6.96
C ALA A 14 -19.93 9.63 5.75
N SER A 15 -21.09 10.27 5.84
CA SER A 15 -21.93 10.64 4.71
C SER A 15 -21.19 11.67 3.84
N GLY A 16 -20.54 11.19 2.79
CA GLY A 16 -19.86 11.98 1.76
C GLY A 16 -19.39 11.09 0.62
N ASP A 17 -19.08 11.68 -0.55
CA ASP A 17 -18.47 10.95 -1.66
C ASP A 17 -17.04 10.51 -1.30
N TRP A 18 -16.94 9.39 -0.60
CA TRP A 18 -15.68 8.79 -0.14
C TRP A 18 -14.75 8.42 -1.31
N LYS A 19 -15.27 8.32 -2.54
CA LYS A 19 -14.46 8.03 -3.74
C LYS A 19 -13.71 9.27 -4.24
N ALA A 20 -14.13 10.47 -3.87
CA ALA A 20 -13.51 11.72 -4.31
C ALA A 20 -12.02 11.86 -3.91
N CYS A 21 -11.61 11.32 -2.76
CA CYS A 21 -10.19 11.33 -2.38
C CYS A 21 -9.34 10.41 -3.26
N TYR A 22 -9.87 9.25 -3.68
CA TYR A 22 -9.21 8.32 -4.60
C TYR A 22 -9.09 8.91 -6.00
N GLN A 23 -10.11 9.61 -6.49
CA GLN A 23 -10.05 10.28 -7.80
C GLN A 23 -8.97 11.36 -7.83
N ARG A 24 -8.85 12.16 -6.77
CA ARG A 24 -7.76 13.15 -6.63
C ARG A 24 -6.38 12.49 -6.56
N ASP A 25 -6.25 11.39 -5.81
CA ASP A 25 -5.01 10.62 -5.73
C ASP A 25 -4.60 10.06 -7.10
N VAL A 26 -5.54 9.49 -7.86
CA VAL A 26 -5.29 9.03 -9.24
C VAL A 26 -4.76 10.16 -10.13
N GLN A 27 -5.42 11.31 -10.13
CA GLN A 27 -5.01 12.47 -10.93
C GLN A 27 -3.60 12.95 -10.54
N TYR A 28 -3.30 12.94 -9.24
CA TYR A 28 -1.96 13.23 -8.74
C TYR A 28 -0.97 12.20 -9.31
N TRP A 29 -1.10 10.91 -9.02
CA TRP A 29 -0.11 9.91 -9.45
C TRP A 29 0.03 9.74 -10.96
N MET A 30 -1.03 10.03 -11.75
CA MET A 30 -0.94 10.04 -13.21
C MET A 30 -0.08 11.18 -13.77
N SER A 31 0.00 12.31 -13.07
CA SER A 31 0.74 13.49 -13.51
C SER A 31 2.21 13.50 -13.08
N HIS A 32 2.67 12.47 -12.36
CA HIS A 32 4.04 12.36 -11.84
C HIS A 32 4.76 11.17 -12.46
N GLU A 33 5.96 11.41 -12.99
CA GLU A 33 6.71 10.42 -13.78
C GLU A 33 7.69 9.57 -12.98
N LEU A 34 7.96 9.93 -11.71
CA LEU A 34 8.97 9.24 -10.91
C LEU A 34 8.55 7.78 -10.64
N GLN A 35 9.35 6.84 -11.11
CA GLN A 35 9.21 5.43 -10.78
C GLN A 35 9.85 5.16 -9.42
N THR A 36 9.03 5.03 -8.39
CA THR A 36 9.45 4.66 -7.02
C THR A 36 9.58 3.15 -6.85
N ASP A 37 9.07 2.35 -7.80
CA ASP A 37 9.03 0.88 -7.77
C ASP A 37 10.37 0.21 -7.36
N PRO A 38 11.55 0.64 -7.83
CA PRO A 38 12.82 0.00 -7.45
C PRO A 38 13.18 0.13 -5.96
N VAL A 39 12.64 1.14 -5.27
CA VAL A 39 12.98 1.45 -3.87
C VAL A 39 11.93 0.89 -2.91
N MET A 40 10.69 0.71 -3.36
CA MET A 40 9.58 0.22 -2.52
C MET A 40 9.85 -1.11 -1.79
N PRO A 41 10.47 -2.15 -2.39
CA PRO A 41 10.76 -3.39 -1.66
C PRO A 41 11.58 -3.21 -0.39
N VAL A 42 12.58 -2.33 -0.44
CA VAL A 42 13.48 -2.04 0.69
C VAL A 42 12.73 -1.23 1.75
N LEU A 43 11.93 -0.24 1.32
CA LEU A 43 11.12 0.58 2.22
C LEU A 43 10.06 -0.24 2.95
N VAL A 44 9.29 -1.06 2.22
CA VAL A 44 8.28 -1.95 2.81
C VAL A 44 8.91 -2.90 3.82
N ARG A 45 10.04 -3.53 3.48
CA ARG A 45 10.72 -4.45 4.41
C ARG A 45 11.19 -3.73 5.68
N THR A 46 11.79 -2.55 5.52
CA THR A 46 12.29 -1.74 6.64
C THR A 46 11.13 -1.29 7.52
N MET A 47 10.07 -0.75 6.92
CA MET A 47 8.91 -0.26 7.67
C MET A 47 8.16 -1.39 8.36
N ALA A 48 7.96 -2.53 7.71
CA ALA A 48 7.34 -3.70 8.33
C ALA A 48 8.17 -4.22 9.52
N SER A 49 9.51 -4.21 9.40
CA SER A 49 10.40 -4.58 10.51
C SER A 49 10.27 -3.61 11.69
N LEU A 50 10.25 -2.30 11.42
CA LEU A 50 10.09 -1.28 12.46
C LEU A 50 8.70 -1.36 13.09
N ALA A 51 7.64 -1.43 12.29
CA ALA A 51 6.27 -1.57 12.76
C ALA A 51 6.12 -2.79 13.67
N LYS A 52 6.68 -3.94 13.28
CA LYS A 52 6.70 -5.15 14.12
C LYS A 52 7.48 -4.94 15.42
N GLN A 53 8.69 -4.39 15.35
CA GLN A 53 9.56 -4.23 16.51
C GLN A 53 8.99 -3.25 17.54
N PHE A 54 8.33 -2.18 17.08
CA PHE A 54 7.73 -1.14 17.93
C PHE A 54 6.22 -1.33 18.13
N GLN A 55 5.66 -2.47 17.68
CA GLN A 55 4.25 -2.82 17.83
C GLN A 55 3.30 -1.73 17.31
N LEU A 56 3.62 -1.16 16.14
CA LEU A 56 2.84 -0.11 15.52
C LEU A 56 1.65 -0.71 14.77
N ALA A 57 0.52 -0.02 14.83
CA ALA A 57 -0.67 -0.42 14.07
C ALA A 57 -0.43 -0.33 12.56
N PRO A 58 -1.08 -1.16 11.74
CA PRO A 58 -0.98 -1.09 10.27
C PRO A 58 -1.31 0.29 9.70
N ALA A 59 -2.21 1.04 10.34
CA ALA A 59 -2.51 2.43 9.97
C ALA A 59 -1.26 3.32 9.97
N ILE A 60 -0.38 3.19 10.98
CA ILE A 60 0.88 3.93 11.05
C ILE A 60 1.86 3.42 9.99
N GLU A 61 2.01 2.10 9.87
CA GLU A 61 2.92 1.48 8.91
C GLU A 61 2.63 1.92 7.46
N PHE A 62 1.40 1.72 7.00
CA PHE A 62 1.04 2.00 5.62
C PHE A 62 0.95 3.50 5.33
N SER A 63 0.53 4.32 6.31
CA SER A 63 0.64 5.78 6.16
C SER A 63 2.08 6.25 6.06
N ALA A 64 3.00 5.65 6.81
CA ALA A 64 4.42 6.00 6.73
C ALA A 64 5.02 5.60 5.36
N LEU A 65 4.60 4.46 4.81
CA LEU A 65 4.97 4.04 3.44
C LEU A 65 4.44 5.01 2.37
N ASP A 66 3.15 5.33 2.40
CA ASP A 66 2.54 6.28 1.45
C ASP A 66 3.21 7.67 1.57
N THR A 67 3.55 8.09 2.79
CA THR A 67 4.23 9.36 3.05
C THR A 67 5.68 9.36 2.54
N LEU A 68 6.42 8.26 2.70
CA LEU A 68 7.76 8.11 2.15
C LEU A 68 7.75 8.11 0.62
N GLU A 69 6.77 7.46 0.00
CA GLU A 69 6.61 7.47 -1.43
C GLU A 69 6.31 8.89 -1.95
N LEU A 70 5.40 9.60 -1.28
CA LEU A 70 5.11 11.00 -1.59
C LEU A 70 6.35 11.89 -1.42
N LEU A 71 7.12 11.68 -0.35
CA LEU A 71 8.36 12.42 -0.10
C LEU A 71 9.37 12.24 -1.24
N LEU A 72 9.55 11.01 -1.74
CA LEU A 72 10.41 10.73 -2.90
C LEU A 72 9.97 11.53 -4.13
N VAL A 73 8.66 11.54 -4.41
CA VAL A 73 8.09 12.29 -5.54
C VAL A 73 8.30 13.80 -5.36
N ARG A 74 7.99 14.34 -4.19
CA ARG A 74 8.12 15.78 -3.89
C ARG A 74 9.57 16.24 -3.91
N ALA A 75 10.50 15.45 -3.38
CA ALA A 75 11.93 15.71 -3.45
C ALA A 75 12.40 15.78 -4.91
N TYR A 76 12.02 14.79 -5.72
CA TYR A 76 12.34 14.77 -7.15
C TYR A 76 11.79 16.00 -7.90
N GLN A 77 10.53 16.36 -7.65
CA GLN A 77 9.93 17.57 -8.22
C GLN A 77 10.65 18.86 -7.81
N SER A 78 11.11 18.93 -6.56
CA SER A 78 11.86 20.10 -6.10
C SER A 78 13.14 20.30 -6.92
N TRP A 79 13.84 19.22 -7.27
CA TRP A 79 15.09 19.28 -8.04
C TRP A 79 14.86 19.57 -9.52
N THR A 80 13.77 19.08 -10.11
CA THR A 80 13.46 19.36 -11.52
C THR A 80 12.95 20.78 -11.74
N ARG A 81 12.29 21.38 -10.74
CA ARG A 81 11.88 22.80 -10.77
C ARG A 81 13.03 23.77 -10.53
N GLN A 82 14.08 23.33 -9.83
CA GLN A 82 15.29 24.14 -9.70
C GLN A 82 16.01 24.15 -11.05
N SER A 83 16.32 25.33 -11.58
CA SER A 83 17.18 25.47 -12.76
C SER A 83 18.57 24.94 -12.40
N MET A 84 18.82 23.67 -12.68
CA MET A 84 20.04 22.99 -12.29
C MET A 84 21.16 23.33 -13.29
N PRO A 85 22.26 23.96 -12.85
CA PRO A 85 23.28 24.49 -13.75
C PRO A 85 24.19 23.43 -14.39
N ALA A 86 24.11 22.17 -13.95
CA ALA A 86 24.97 21.09 -14.42
C ALA A 86 24.16 19.88 -14.92
N PRO A 87 24.58 19.21 -16.01
CA PRO A 87 23.84 18.10 -16.64
C PRO A 87 23.61 16.90 -15.71
N ASP A 88 24.52 16.66 -14.75
CA ASP A 88 24.42 15.52 -13.81
C ASP A 88 23.86 15.90 -12.43
N ALA A 89 23.42 17.15 -12.23
CA ALA A 89 23.00 17.63 -10.92
C ALA A 89 21.81 16.82 -10.36
N LEU A 90 20.85 16.45 -11.21
CA LEU A 90 19.68 15.67 -10.81
C LEU A 90 20.06 14.27 -10.29
N GLY A 91 20.96 13.57 -11.00
CA GLY A 91 21.42 12.25 -10.60
C GLY A 91 22.18 12.27 -9.27
N ARG A 92 23.00 13.30 -9.05
CA ARG A 92 23.70 13.50 -7.76
C ARG A 92 22.71 13.78 -6.62
N SER A 93 21.73 14.66 -6.81
CA SER A 93 20.70 14.95 -5.80
C SER A 93 19.90 13.70 -5.44
N MET A 94 19.50 12.91 -6.43
CA MET A 94 18.79 11.64 -6.21
C MET A 94 19.66 10.65 -5.43
N THR A 95 20.93 10.48 -5.81
CA THR A 95 21.87 9.58 -5.12
C THR A 95 22.08 10.01 -3.66
N GLN A 96 22.26 11.31 -3.43
CA GLN A 96 22.44 11.86 -2.08
C GLN A 96 21.18 11.67 -1.23
N PHE A 97 20.00 11.90 -1.79
CA PHE A 97 18.73 11.71 -1.09
C PHE A 97 18.50 10.24 -0.74
N LEU A 98 18.74 9.32 -1.68
CA LEU A 98 18.61 7.89 -1.43
C LEU A 98 19.59 7.38 -0.38
N ALA A 99 20.80 7.95 -0.31
CA ALA A 99 21.75 7.64 0.77
C ALA A 99 21.25 8.07 2.15
N GLN A 100 20.39 9.09 2.22
CA GLN A 100 19.75 9.55 3.45
C GLN A 100 18.37 8.93 3.71
N LEU A 101 17.90 8.04 2.83
CA LEU A 101 16.58 7.42 2.95
C LEU A 101 16.32 6.74 4.31
N PRO A 102 17.31 6.07 4.96
CA PRO A 102 17.11 5.55 6.32
C PRO A 102 16.79 6.64 7.34
N VAL A 103 17.44 7.80 7.26
CA VAL A 103 17.21 8.96 8.14
C VAL A 103 15.80 9.50 7.93
N TYR A 104 15.39 9.70 6.67
CA TYR A 104 14.03 10.12 6.32
C TYR A 104 12.97 9.08 6.72
N THR A 105 13.29 7.78 6.66
CA THR A 105 12.38 6.71 7.11
C THR A 105 12.06 6.85 8.60
N VAL A 106 13.07 7.14 9.43
CA VAL A 106 12.86 7.37 10.87
C VAL A 106 12.04 8.65 11.10
N ALA A 107 12.38 9.74 10.43
CA ALA A 107 11.67 11.01 10.57
C ALA A 107 10.20 10.90 10.15
N VAL A 108 9.92 10.28 9.00
CA VAL A 108 8.55 10.05 8.52
C VAL A 108 7.78 9.15 9.48
N LEU A 109 8.39 8.06 9.96
CA LEU A 109 7.73 7.17 10.92
C LEU A 109 7.33 7.92 12.19
N ASP A 110 8.21 8.78 12.71
CA ASP A 110 7.93 9.56 13.91
C ASP A 110 6.82 10.61 13.71
N VAL A 111 6.89 11.37 12.62
CA VAL A 111 5.86 12.36 12.28
C VAL A 111 4.50 11.70 12.04
N VAL A 112 4.47 10.62 11.25
CA VAL A 112 3.22 9.91 10.93
C VAL A 112 2.64 9.23 12.17
N SER A 113 3.46 8.65 13.05
CA SER A 113 2.97 8.06 14.29
C SER A 113 2.24 9.09 15.13
N LYS A 114 2.84 10.28 15.32
CA LYS A 114 2.22 11.41 16.05
C LYS A 114 0.94 11.90 15.38
N TYR A 115 0.87 11.89 14.05
CA TYR A 115 -0.29 12.34 13.29
C TYR A 115 -1.47 11.36 13.40
N ILE A 116 -1.21 10.06 13.27
CA ILE A 116 -2.25 9.02 13.29
C ILE A 116 -2.71 8.73 14.71
N ASP A 117 -1.79 8.63 15.66
CA ASP A 117 -2.10 8.35 17.07
C ASP A 117 -1.13 9.10 17.99
N ALA A 118 -1.61 10.23 18.52
CA ALA A 118 -0.84 11.09 19.42
C ALA A 118 -0.43 10.39 20.74
N SER A 119 -1.03 9.24 21.08
CA SER A 119 -0.64 8.45 22.24
C SER A 119 0.64 7.63 22.01
N VAL A 120 1.00 7.38 20.75
CA VAL A 120 2.21 6.65 20.38
C VAL A 120 3.44 7.52 20.65
N LYS A 121 4.31 7.04 21.54
CA LYS A 121 5.59 7.68 21.88
C LYS A 121 6.73 6.78 21.46
N LEU A 122 7.35 7.09 20.33
CA LEU A 122 8.51 6.34 19.85
C LEU A 122 9.78 6.76 20.62
N ASP A 123 10.53 5.78 21.09
CA ASP A 123 11.93 6.01 21.48
C ASP A 123 12.76 6.21 20.20
N LEU A 124 12.92 7.47 19.80
CA LEU A 124 13.72 7.86 18.63
C LEU A 124 15.14 7.31 18.66
N GLY A 125 15.74 7.14 19.84
CA GLY A 125 17.05 6.52 19.99
C GLY A 125 17.03 5.05 19.56
N ALA A 126 16.03 4.30 20.02
CA ALA A 126 15.82 2.91 19.62
C ALA A 126 15.45 2.77 18.14
N VAL A 127 14.56 3.64 17.61
CA VAL A 127 14.15 3.59 16.20
C VAL A 127 15.33 3.85 15.28
N LYS A 128 16.19 4.84 15.59
CA LYS A 128 17.43 5.09 14.83
C LYS A 128 18.35 3.88 14.83
N ARG A 129 18.54 3.21 15.97
CA ARG A 129 19.37 2.00 16.05
C ARG A 129 18.78 0.87 15.22
N ALA A 130 17.46 0.64 15.31
CA ALA A 130 16.77 -0.38 14.54
C ALA A 130 16.84 -0.14 13.02
N ALA A 131 16.79 1.12 12.59
CA ALA A 131 16.92 1.53 11.20
C ALA A 131 18.38 1.70 10.73
N ASN A 132 19.37 1.37 11.58
CA ASN A 132 20.81 1.57 11.31
C ASN A 132 21.17 3.01 10.90
N VAL A 133 20.50 4.00 11.50
CA VAL A 133 20.71 5.42 11.22
C VAL A 133 21.84 5.97 12.09
N THR A 134 22.90 6.45 11.42
CA THR A 134 23.93 7.27 12.05
C THR A 134 23.78 8.71 11.58
N MET A 135 23.53 9.62 12.53
CA MET A 135 23.38 11.04 12.22
C MET A 135 24.77 11.69 12.06
N PRO A 136 24.94 12.60 11.09
CA PRO A 136 26.13 13.44 11.01
C PRO A 136 26.34 14.25 12.31
N PRO A 137 27.60 14.56 12.69
CA PRO A 137 27.89 15.46 13.81
C PRO A 137 27.17 16.81 13.64
N GLY A 138 26.40 17.23 14.65
CA GLY A 138 25.66 18.50 14.63
C GLY A 138 24.28 18.45 13.96
N ALA A 139 23.93 17.35 13.27
CA ALA A 139 22.57 17.13 12.78
C ALA A 139 21.68 16.51 13.87
N ASN A 140 20.42 16.92 13.94
CA ASN A 140 19.45 16.34 14.87
C ASN A 140 18.19 15.87 14.13
N MET A 141 17.41 14.99 14.76
CA MET A 141 16.21 14.43 14.11
C MET A 141 15.14 15.50 13.88
N LEU A 142 15.02 16.49 14.77
CA LEU A 142 14.03 17.57 14.64
C LEU A 142 14.26 18.41 13.36
N SER A 143 15.52 18.67 12.99
CA SER A 143 15.82 19.36 11.73
C SER A 143 15.41 18.54 10.51
N VAL A 144 15.53 17.21 10.57
CA VAL A 144 15.08 16.31 9.49
C VAL A 144 13.56 16.24 9.46
N GLU A 145 12.89 16.11 10.60
CA GLU A 145 11.42 16.17 10.69
C GLU A 145 10.89 17.48 10.09
N PHE A 146 11.53 18.60 10.40
CA PHE A 146 11.18 19.90 9.82
C PHE A 146 11.38 19.95 8.30
N GLU A 147 12.47 19.38 7.80
CA GLU A 147 12.70 19.26 6.36
C GLU A 147 11.64 18.40 5.66
N VAL A 148 11.28 17.25 6.25
CA VAL A 148 10.21 16.37 5.77
C VAL A 148 8.87 17.13 5.71
N MET A 149 8.50 17.83 6.79
CA MET A 149 7.27 18.64 6.83
C MET A 149 7.27 19.72 5.74
N LYS A 150 8.42 20.36 5.49
CA LYS A 150 8.57 21.38 4.44
C LYS A 150 8.42 20.78 3.04
N LEU A 151 9.09 19.67 2.73
CA LEU A 151 9.02 19.00 1.42
C LEU A 151 7.63 18.47 1.11
N LEU A 152 6.91 18.01 2.14
CA LEU A 152 5.54 17.52 2.02
C LEU A 152 4.49 18.62 2.08
N GLU A 153 4.86 19.88 2.31
CA GLU A 153 3.90 20.99 2.51
C GLU A 153 2.88 20.69 3.64
N ASN A 154 3.32 19.96 4.68
CA ASN A 154 2.49 19.41 5.77
C ASN A 154 1.39 18.41 5.33
N GLU A 155 1.51 17.81 4.14
CA GLU A 155 0.58 16.81 3.64
C GLU A 155 0.87 15.43 4.24
N PHE A 156 0.27 15.17 5.41
CA PHE A 156 0.23 13.85 6.04
C PHE A 156 -1.18 13.28 5.95
N ARG A 157 -1.31 12.01 5.55
CA ARG A 157 -2.61 11.39 5.32
C ARG A 157 -2.65 9.93 5.79
N SER A 158 -3.85 9.50 6.18
CA SER A 158 -4.15 8.08 6.34
C SER A 158 -3.98 7.34 5.01
N SER A 159 -3.47 6.11 5.05
CA SER A 159 -3.26 5.33 3.84
C SER A 159 -4.59 5.01 3.15
N LEU A 160 -4.73 5.50 1.91
CA LEU A 160 -5.92 5.27 1.09
C LEU A 160 -6.04 3.80 0.68
N LEU A 161 -4.92 3.14 0.37
CA LEU A 161 -4.95 1.75 -0.05
C LEU A 161 -5.36 0.83 1.12
N LEU A 162 -4.80 1.04 2.31
CA LEU A 162 -5.22 0.32 3.51
C LEU A 162 -6.71 0.53 3.78
N GLY A 163 -7.16 1.79 3.81
CA GLY A 163 -8.56 2.13 4.08
C GLY A 163 -9.53 1.50 3.07
N ALA A 164 -9.18 1.46 1.79
CA ALA A 164 -9.97 0.78 0.76
C ALA A 164 -10.03 -0.74 0.97
N VAL A 165 -8.90 -1.38 1.30
CA VAL A 165 -8.88 -2.83 1.57
C VAL A 165 -9.71 -3.16 2.82
N GLU A 166 -9.59 -2.38 3.89
CA GLU A 166 -10.42 -2.56 5.09
C GLU A 166 -11.90 -2.40 4.78
N ARG A 167 -12.27 -1.36 4.02
CA ARG A 167 -13.65 -1.11 3.60
C ARG A 167 -14.20 -2.26 2.76
N PHE A 168 -13.51 -2.64 1.70
CA PHE A 168 -13.96 -3.73 0.83
C PHE A 168 -14.01 -5.08 1.55
N THR A 169 -13.07 -5.33 2.46
CA THR A 169 -13.10 -6.52 3.30
C THR A 169 -14.34 -6.54 4.20
N LYS A 170 -14.68 -5.43 4.87
CA LYS A 170 -15.89 -5.31 5.70
C LYS A 170 -17.18 -5.44 4.90
N GLN A 171 -17.21 -4.85 3.72
CA GLN A 171 -18.40 -4.76 2.86
C GLN A 171 -18.66 -6.06 2.09
N TYR A 172 -17.61 -6.75 1.64
CA TYR A 172 -17.75 -7.89 0.71
C TYR A 172 -17.27 -9.21 1.27
N LEU A 173 -16.25 -9.26 2.14
CA LEU A 173 -15.73 -10.53 2.65
C LEU A 173 -16.42 -10.94 3.94
N LEU A 174 -16.51 -10.04 4.93
CA LEU A 174 -17.12 -10.37 6.22
C LEU A 174 -18.56 -10.91 6.11
N PRO A 175 -19.45 -10.37 5.25
CA PRO A 175 -20.82 -10.89 5.14
C PRO A 175 -20.91 -12.31 4.56
N LEU A 176 -19.89 -12.77 3.84
CA LEU A 176 -19.85 -14.12 3.28
C LEU A 176 -19.41 -15.18 4.29
N MET A 177 -18.87 -14.75 5.43
CA MET A 177 -18.28 -15.65 6.42
C MET A 177 -19.28 -15.91 7.55
N VAL A 178 -19.68 -17.17 7.72
CA VAL A 178 -20.46 -17.65 8.89
C VAL A 178 -19.63 -17.37 10.15
N PRO A 179 -20.23 -16.95 11.29
CA PRO A 179 -19.50 -16.27 12.36
C PRO A 179 -18.49 -17.20 13.05
N ALA A 180 -17.26 -17.23 12.55
CA ALA A 180 -16.11 -17.84 13.17
C ALA A 180 -15.05 -16.74 13.36
N THR A 181 -14.82 -16.33 14.60
CA THR A 181 -13.82 -15.33 15.01
C THR A 181 -12.43 -15.58 14.41
N LYS A 182 -12.03 -16.86 14.27
CA LYS A 182 -10.78 -17.27 13.63
C LYS A 182 -10.65 -16.86 12.16
N GLN A 183 -11.76 -16.78 11.43
CA GLN A 183 -11.75 -16.41 10.01
C GLN A 183 -11.52 -14.91 9.83
N LYS A 184 -12.08 -14.08 10.73
CA LYS A 184 -11.83 -12.63 10.75
C LYS A 184 -10.35 -12.29 10.99
N GLU A 185 -9.71 -12.96 11.95
CA GLU A 185 -8.28 -12.80 12.23
C GLU A 185 -7.42 -13.23 11.02
N THR A 186 -7.75 -14.37 10.42
CA THR A 186 -7.05 -14.88 9.22
C THR A 186 -7.15 -13.89 8.05
N ILE A 187 -8.34 -13.34 7.79
CA ILE A 187 -8.58 -12.30 6.79
C ILE A 187 -7.72 -11.07 7.09
N ALA A 188 -7.72 -10.61 8.33
CA ALA A 188 -7.00 -9.42 8.75
C ALA A 188 -5.48 -9.58 8.55
N GLN A 189 -4.91 -10.73 8.93
CA GLN A 189 -3.49 -11.02 8.75
C GLN A 189 -3.12 -11.22 7.27
N ALA A 190 -3.97 -11.90 6.50
CA ALA A 190 -3.77 -12.08 5.06
C ALA A 190 -3.77 -10.73 4.32
N GLY A 191 -4.69 -9.83 4.70
CA GLY A 191 -4.79 -8.50 4.11
C GLY A 191 -3.55 -7.65 4.33
N VAL A 192 -3.00 -7.60 5.55
CA VAL A 192 -1.75 -6.86 5.84
C VAL A 192 -0.57 -7.43 5.04
N LYS A 193 -0.44 -8.77 4.97
CA LYS A 193 0.63 -9.41 4.18
C LYS A 193 0.51 -9.11 2.69
N LEU A 194 -0.69 -9.21 2.13
CA LEU A 194 -0.94 -8.91 0.71
C LEU A 194 -0.72 -7.43 0.39
N LEU A 195 -1.09 -6.51 1.29
CA LEU A 195 -0.79 -5.08 1.14
C LEU A 195 0.72 -4.83 1.06
N ARG A 196 1.50 -5.40 1.98
CA ARG A 196 2.98 -5.29 1.95
C ARG A 196 3.54 -5.78 0.62
N ILE A 197 3.08 -6.94 0.15
CA ILE A 197 3.54 -7.53 -1.12
C ILE A 197 3.14 -6.67 -2.32
N ALA A 198 1.87 -6.24 -2.38
CA ALA A 198 1.36 -5.43 -3.49
C ALA A 198 2.09 -4.10 -3.63
N ILE A 199 2.51 -3.49 -2.53
CA ILE A 199 3.30 -2.25 -2.52
C ILE A 199 4.76 -2.55 -2.90
N ALA A 200 5.38 -3.59 -2.31
CA ALA A 200 6.78 -3.94 -2.57
C ALA A 200 6.99 -4.37 -4.02
N GLU A 201 6.16 -5.27 -4.53
CA GLU A 201 6.31 -5.91 -5.84
C GLU A 201 5.52 -5.20 -6.94
N ARG A 202 5.12 -3.94 -6.71
CA ARG A 202 4.28 -3.17 -7.63
C ARG A 202 4.86 -3.14 -9.05
N GLY A 203 6.17 -2.95 -9.19
CA GLY A 203 6.86 -2.98 -10.48
C GLY A 203 6.64 -4.30 -11.23
N THR A 204 6.90 -5.43 -10.56
CA THR A 204 6.71 -6.79 -11.09
C THR A 204 5.26 -7.04 -11.47
N ILE A 205 4.31 -6.80 -10.55
CA ILE A 205 2.87 -7.02 -10.72
C ILE A 205 2.32 -6.26 -11.93
N TYR A 206 2.64 -4.97 -12.06
CA TYR A 206 2.13 -4.20 -13.19
C TYR A 206 2.89 -4.50 -14.48
N SER A 207 4.20 -4.82 -14.42
CA SER A 207 4.95 -5.19 -15.62
C SER A 207 4.38 -6.42 -16.34
N SER A 208 3.87 -7.42 -15.59
CA SER A 208 3.23 -8.60 -16.18
C SER A 208 1.89 -8.31 -16.86
N LEU A 209 1.27 -7.17 -16.55
CA LEU A 209 -0.01 -6.72 -17.12
C LEU A 209 0.16 -5.76 -18.31
N LYS A 210 1.38 -5.24 -18.54
CA LYS A 210 1.65 -4.20 -19.55
C LYS A 210 1.29 -4.65 -20.98
N THR A 211 1.40 -5.94 -21.29
CA THR A 211 1.03 -6.49 -22.61
C THR A 211 -0.48 -6.67 -22.78
N SER A 212 -1.26 -6.63 -21.70
CA SER A 212 -2.70 -6.88 -21.71
C SER A 212 -3.53 -5.60 -21.91
N ILE A 213 -2.97 -4.41 -21.64
CA ILE A 213 -3.63 -3.11 -21.82
C ILE A 213 -2.90 -2.33 -22.92
N LYS A 214 -3.58 -2.11 -24.05
CA LYS A 214 -2.97 -1.54 -25.26
C LYS A 214 -2.69 -0.04 -25.20
N ASP A 215 -3.45 0.70 -24.39
CA ASP A 215 -3.31 2.16 -24.26
C ASP A 215 -2.47 2.53 -23.03
N GLU A 216 -1.40 3.30 -23.25
CA GLU A 216 -0.45 3.69 -22.19
C GLU A 216 -1.12 4.59 -21.14
N THR A 217 -2.01 5.49 -21.56
CA THR A 217 -2.71 6.41 -20.65
C THR A 217 -3.68 5.63 -19.74
N SER A 218 -4.45 4.71 -20.32
CA SER A 218 -5.33 3.80 -19.60
C SER A 218 -4.55 2.90 -18.65
N PHE A 219 -3.39 2.38 -19.06
CA PHE A 219 -2.52 1.59 -18.19
C PHE A 219 -1.96 2.43 -17.02
N ARG A 220 -1.56 3.68 -17.27
CA ARG A 220 -1.11 4.60 -16.21
C ARG A 220 -2.24 4.88 -15.21
N ARG A 221 -3.45 5.14 -15.69
CA ARG A 221 -4.65 5.31 -14.84
C ARG A 221 -4.95 4.06 -14.03
N PHE A 222 -4.85 2.89 -14.66
CA PHE A 222 -5.04 1.59 -14.01
C PHE A 222 -4.04 1.41 -12.86
N LYS A 223 -2.74 1.64 -13.11
CA LYS A 223 -1.67 1.55 -12.12
C LYS A 223 -1.83 2.55 -10.96
N ALA A 224 -2.29 3.77 -11.26
CA ALA A 224 -2.47 4.83 -10.26
C ALA A 224 -3.70 4.64 -9.35
N ASN A 225 -4.65 3.77 -9.72
CA ASN A 225 -5.92 3.66 -9.03
C ASN A 225 -5.87 2.65 -7.87
N LYS A 226 -5.73 3.19 -6.65
CA LYS A 226 -5.71 2.40 -5.41
C LYS A 226 -7.00 1.63 -5.14
N LEU A 227 -8.16 2.03 -5.67
CA LEU A 227 -9.40 1.24 -5.54
C LEU A 227 -9.31 -0.07 -6.31
N ILE A 228 -8.79 -0.04 -7.54
CA ILE A 228 -8.59 -1.25 -8.34
C ILE A 228 -7.64 -2.21 -7.61
N LEU A 229 -6.53 -1.68 -7.09
CA LEU A 229 -5.57 -2.48 -6.33
C LEU A 229 -6.20 -3.06 -5.06
N ALA A 230 -6.95 -2.26 -4.30
CA ALA A 230 -7.66 -2.72 -3.11
C ALA A 230 -8.71 -3.80 -3.41
N GLY A 231 -9.50 -3.62 -4.48
CA GLY A 231 -10.47 -4.61 -4.92
C GLY A 231 -9.80 -5.93 -5.29
N SER A 232 -8.68 -5.85 -6.03
CA SER A 232 -7.91 -7.03 -6.43
C SER A 232 -7.26 -7.74 -5.24
N ILE A 233 -6.75 -7.00 -4.26
CA ILE A 233 -6.27 -7.55 -2.97
C ILE A 233 -7.43 -8.23 -2.23
N THR A 234 -8.61 -7.62 -2.19
CA THR A 234 -9.80 -8.20 -1.54
C THR A 234 -10.18 -9.53 -2.18
N LEU A 235 -10.14 -9.64 -3.51
CA LEU A 235 -10.36 -10.91 -4.21
C LEU A 235 -9.23 -11.93 -3.95
N ALA A 236 -7.98 -11.47 -3.81
CA ALA A 236 -6.87 -12.35 -3.45
C ALA A 236 -7.02 -12.90 -2.03
N ILE A 237 -7.48 -12.09 -1.07
CA ILE A 237 -7.83 -12.55 0.27
C ILE A 237 -8.92 -13.62 0.18
N LEU A 238 -10.01 -13.37 -0.57
CA LEU A 238 -11.08 -14.36 -0.75
C LEU A 238 -10.55 -15.71 -1.25
N GLN A 239 -9.65 -15.68 -2.24
CA GLN A 239 -9.03 -16.87 -2.81
C GLN A 239 -8.20 -17.65 -1.77
N LEU A 240 -7.45 -16.94 -0.92
CA LEU A 240 -6.57 -17.55 0.09
C LEU A 240 -7.36 -18.13 1.28
N ILE A 241 -8.47 -17.52 1.66
CA ILE A 241 -9.25 -17.93 2.84
C ILE A 241 -10.33 -18.97 2.53
N THR A 242 -10.71 -19.14 1.26
CA THR A 242 -11.77 -20.08 0.89
C THR A 242 -11.17 -21.47 0.67
N PRO A 243 -11.54 -22.49 1.48
CA PRO A 243 -11.02 -23.84 1.32
C PRO A 243 -11.44 -24.43 -0.04
N GLY A 244 -10.48 -24.91 -0.84
CA GLY A 244 -10.76 -25.62 -2.10
C GLY A 244 -10.02 -25.12 -3.34
N CYS A 245 -9.32 -23.98 -3.28
CA CYS A 245 -8.54 -23.48 -4.41
C CYS A 245 -7.13 -24.09 -4.52
N THR A 246 -6.71 -24.91 -3.57
CA THR A 246 -5.38 -25.55 -3.53
C THR A 246 -5.41 -27.08 -3.44
N ALA A 247 -6.58 -27.71 -3.42
CA ALA A 247 -6.68 -29.17 -3.35
C ALA A 247 -7.92 -29.70 -4.09
N SER A 248 -7.63 -30.53 -5.09
CA SER A 248 -8.52 -31.45 -5.82
C SER A 248 -9.60 -32.09 -4.94
N SER A 249 -10.77 -31.47 -4.83
CA SER A 249 -11.98 -32.12 -4.31
C SER A 249 -13.24 -31.43 -4.86
N SER A 250 -14.03 -32.21 -5.59
CA SER A 250 -15.10 -31.81 -6.51
C SER A 250 -16.38 -31.28 -5.85
N SER A 251 -16.41 -31.06 -4.54
CA SER A 251 -17.59 -30.52 -3.83
C SER A 251 -17.39 -29.12 -3.23
N THR A 252 -16.14 -28.67 -3.08
CA THR A 252 -15.76 -27.42 -2.36
C THR A 252 -15.34 -26.29 -3.29
N GLY A 253 -14.95 -26.60 -4.54
CA GLY A 253 -14.69 -25.60 -5.59
C GLY A 253 -15.90 -24.71 -5.93
N ASN A 254 -17.13 -25.20 -5.64
CA ASN A 254 -18.35 -24.43 -5.85
C ASN A 254 -18.51 -23.24 -4.92
N LEU A 255 -18.00 -23.29 -3.67
CA LEU A 255 -18.22 -22.21 -2.72
C LEU A 255 -17.36 -20.98 -3.01
N ALA A 256 -16.09 -21.18 -3.37
CA ALA A 256 -15.20 -20.09 -3.79
C ALA A 256 -15.71 -19.40 -5.05
N SER A 257 -16.17 -20.20 -6.03
CA SER A 257 -16.75 -19.67 -7.26
C SER A 257 -18.07 -18.92 -7.00
N GLN A 258 -18.94 -19.44 -6.14
CA GLN A 258 -20.18 -18.75 -5.73
C GLN A 258 -19.90 -17.45 -4.97
N HIS A 259 -18.95 -17.44 -4.04
CA HIS A 259 -18.55 -16.24 -3.33
C HIS A 259 -17.96 -15.20 -4.27
N LEU A 260 -17.08 -15.61 -5.18
CA LEU A 260 -16.51 -14.73 -6.20
C LEU A 260 -17.60 -14.13 -7.09
N GLN A 261 -18.52 -14.94 -7.60
CA GLN A 261 -19.64 -14.47 -8.44
C GLN A 261 -20.53 -13.46 -7.72
N ARG A 262 -20.71 -13.59 -6.39
CA ARG A 262 -21.53 -12.66 -5.60
C ARG A 262 -20.89 -11.29 -5.41
N ILE A 263 -19.55 -11.21 -5.32
CA ILE A 263 -18.88 -9.95 -4.98
C ILE A 263 -18.18 -9.27 -6.14
N LEU A 264 -17.87 -10.01 -7.21
CA LEU A 264 -17.01 -9.52 -8.28
C LEU A 264 -17.58 -8.28 -8.98
N GLU A 265 -18.82 -8.35 -9.46
CA GLU A 265 -19.45 -7.21 -10.16
C GLU A 265 -19.70 -6.02 -9.21
N PRO A 266 -20.30 -6.19 -8.01
CA PRO A 266 -20.46 -5.07 -7.09
C PRO A 266 -19.14 -4.39 -6.70
N LEU A 267 -18.07 -5.16 -6.53
CA LEU A 267 -16.75 -4.63 -6.21
C LEU A 267 -16.13 -3.91 -7.41
N ALA A 268 -16.33 -4.42 -8.62
CA ALA A 268 -15.88 -3.80 -9.87
C ALA A 268 -16.57 -2.46 -10.12
N ASP A 269 -17.88 -2.39 -9.87
CA ASP A 269 -18.67 -1.16 -9.89
C ASP A 269 -18.11 -0.14 -8.88
N ASP A 270 -17.79 -0.60 -7.66
CA ASP A 270 -17.22 0.28 -6.64
C ASP A 270 -15.85 0.83 -7.02
N CYS A 271 -15.05 0.04 -7.75
CA CYS A 271 -13.76 0.42 -8.31
C CYS A 271 -13.86 1.20 -9.64
N SER A 272 -15.06 1.28 -10.24
CA SER A 272 -15.33 1.87 -11.55
C SER A 272 -14.49 1.25 -12.68
N VAL A 273 -14.39 -0.07 -12.70
CA VAL A 273 -13.68 -0.85 -13.72
C VAL A 273 -14.44 -2.12 -14.09
N GLN A 274 -14.05 -2.75 -15.20
CA GLN A 274 -14.54 -4.09 -15.54
C GLN A 274 -14.04 -5.13 -14.54
N ALA A 275 -14.90 -6.09 -14.18
CA ALA A 275 -14.58 -7.22 -13.32
C ALA A 275 -13.32 -7.98 -13.75
N THR A 276 -13.12 -8.17 -15.06
CA THR A 276 -11.94 -8.83 -15.64
C THR A 276 -10.63 -8.16 -15.24
N ASN A 277 -10.60 -6.83 -15.11
CA ASN A 277 -9.41 -6.09 -14.70
C ASN A 277 -9.02 -6.40 -13.25
N LEU A 278 -10.01 -6.58 -12.36
CA LEU A 278 -9.76 -6.98 -10.98
C LEU A 278 -9.21 -8.41 -10.90
N LEU A 279 -9.73 -9.33 -11.75
CA LEU A 279 -9.23 -10.70 -11.82
C LEU A 279 -7.79 -10.76 -12.33
N TYR A 280 -7.46 -10.01 -13.39
CA TYR A 280 -6.08 -9.96 -13.91
C TYR A 280 -5.09 -9.45 -12.88
N LEU A 281 -5.43 -8.39 -12.15
CA LEU A 281 -4.55 -7.84 -11.12
C LEU A 281 -4.48 -8.75 -9.89
N ARG A 282 -5.59 -9.38 -9.49
CA ARG A 282 -5.59 -10.43 -8.45
C ARG A 282 -4.61 -11.54 -8.80
N ASP A 283 -4.67 -12.07 -10.03
CA ASP A 283 -3.82 -13.18 -10.47
C ASP A 283 -2.35 -12.76 -10.51
N ALA A 284 -2.05 -11.51 -10.92
CA ALA A 284 -0.70 -10.97 -10.86
C ALA A 284 -0.18 -10.83 -9.42
N ILE A 285 -1.02 -10.38 -8.48
CA ILE A 285 -0.68 -10.32 -7.04
C ILE A 285 -0.41 -11.73 -6.49
N LEU A 286 -1.26 -12.70 -6.82
CA LEU A 286 -1.11 -14.09 -6.39
C LEU A 286 0.15 -14.73 -7.02
N GLY A 287 0.46 -14.41 -8.28
CA GLY A 287 1.70 -14.82 -8.93
C GLY A 287 2.94 -14.26 -8.24
N ALA A 288 2.90 -13.03 -7.75
CA ALA A 288 4.01 -12.42 -6.99
C ALA A 288 4.28 -13.12 -5.64
N VAL A 289 3.30 -13.85 -5.09
CA VAL A 289 3.49 -14.71 -3.89
C VAL A 289 3.76 -16.18 -4.23
N GLY A 290 3.96 -16.51 -5.52
CA GLY A 290 4.24 -17.86 -5.97
C GLY A 290 3.01 -18.77 -6.05
N ILE A 291 1.80 -18.21 -6.09
CA ILE A 291 0.55 -18.97 -6.23
C ILE A 291 0.09 -18.88 -7.68
N ASP A 292 0.15 -19.99 -8.39
CA ASP A 292 -0.37 -20.09 -9.76
C ASP A 292 -1.86 -20.42 -9.76
N VAL A 293 -2.68 -19.46 -10.17
CA VAL A 293 -4.13 -19.60 -10.29
C VAL A 293 -4.52 -20.39 -11.56
N ARG A 294 -3.60 -20.58 -12.52
CA ARG A 294 -3.87 -21.23 -13.82
C ARG A 294 -3.85 -22.76 -13.78
N THR A 295 -3.45 -23.37 -12.66
CA THR A 295 -3.35 -24.84 -12.52
C THR A 295 -4.51 -25.48 -11.75
N GLY A 296 -5.59 -24.73 -11.47
CA GLY A 296 -6.67 -25.15 -10.56
C GLY A 296 -8.10 -25.11 -11.11
N CYS A 297 -8.29 -25.35 -12.42
CA CYS A 297 -9.61 -25.65 -13.00
C CYS A 297 -9.57 -26.99 -13.74
#